data_AF-X1K548-F1
#
_entry.id   AF-X1K548-F1
#
_cell.length_a   1.000
_cell.length_b   1.000
_cell.length_c   1.000
_cell.angle_alpha   90.00
_cell.angle_beta   90.00
_cell.angle_gamma   90.00
#
_symmetry.space_group_name_H-M   'P 1'
#
loop_
_entity.id
_entity.type
_entity.pdbx_description
1 polymer ?
#
loop_
_entity_poly.entity_id
_entity_poly.type
_entity_poly.pdbx_seq_one_letter_code
_entity_poly.pdbx_strand_id
1 'polypeptide(L)' 'MCGPPIMIKTTIAVLEELKFKDEQILNSLEMRMKCGVGKCGRCNIGNKYVCIDGPVFSLAELKKLPTEY' A
#
# COMPACT_ATOMS: atom_id res chain seq x y z
N MET A 1 -1.51 -9.00 0.14
CA MET A 1 -2.84 -8.77 -0.48
C MET A 1 -2.70 -7.91 -1.71
N CYS A 2 -3.51 -8.15 -2.74
CA CYS A 2 -3.56 -7.33 -3.96
C CYS A 2 -5.03 -7.20 -4.38
N GLY A 3 -5.55 -5.98 -4.54
CA GLY A 3 -6.89 -5.74 -5.03
C GLY A 3 -7.51 -4.44 -4.49
N PRO A 4 -8.84 -4.27 -4.57
CA PRO A 4 -9.51 -3.02 -4.22
C PRO A 4 -9.23 -2.59 -2.76
N PRO A 5 -9.22 -1.28 -2.45
CA PRO A 5 -8.89 -0.80 -1.11
C PRO A 5 -9.80 -1.35 0.00
N ILE A 6 -11.08 -1.60 -0.31
CA ILE A 6 -12.01 -2.22 0.64
C ILE A 6 -11.57 -3.65 1.02
N MET A 7 -11.07 -4.42 0.06
CA MET A 7 -10.58 -5.77 0.33
C MET A 7 -9.32 -5.73 1.20
N ILE A 8 -8.41 -4.81 0.93
CA ILE A 8 -7.21 -4.62 1.73
C ILE A 8 -7.59 -4.27 3.18
N LYS A 9 -8.51 -3.32 3.38
CA LYS A 9 -8.98 -2.91 4.73
C LYS A 9 -9.62 -4.07 5.50
N THR A 10 -10.54 -4.80 4.88
CA THR A 10 -11.23 -5.91 5.54
C THR A 10 -10.27 -7.05 5.88
N THR A 11 -9.35 -7.39 4.97
CA THR A 11 -8.42 -8.50 5.23
C THR A 11 -7.34 -8.14 6.26
N ILE A 12 -6.90 -6.88 6.34
CA ILE A 12 -5.99 -6.45 7.41
C ILE A 12 -6.61 -6.73 8.78
N ALA A 13 -7.89 -6.39 8.99
CA ALA A 13 -8.57 -6.67 10.26
C ALA A 13 -8.54 -8.17 10.62
N VAL A 14 -8.81 -9.05 9.65
CA VAL A 14 -8.74 -10.51 9.85
C VAL A 14 -7.30 -10.98 10.14
N LEU A 15 -6.30 -10.42 9.46
CA LEU A 15 -4.89 -10.78 9.69
C LEU A 15 -4.38 -10.31 11.06
N GLU A 16 -4.86 -9.16 11.54
CA GLU A 16 -4.59 -8.66 12.89
C GLU A 16 -5.23 -9.58 13.96
N GLU A 17 -6.46 -10.05 13.75
CA GLU A 17 -7.10 -11.06 14.62
C GLU A 17 -6.31 -12.38 14.69
N LEU A 18 -5.70 -12.77 13.56
CA LEU A 18 -4.82 -13.94 13.46
C LEU A 18 -3.41 -13.70 14.05
N LYS A 19 -3.15 -12.53 14.63
CA LYS A 19 -1.87 -12.13 15.28
C LYS A 19 -0.67 -12.10 14.34
N PHE A 20 -0.87 -11.82 13.06
CA PHE A 20 0.26 -11.50 12.17
C PHE A 20 0.89 -10.17 12.59
N LYS A 21 2.22 -10.08 12.53
CA LYS A 21 2.92 -8.82 12.75
C LYS A 21 2.74 -7.90 11.55
N ASP A 22 2.75 -6.59 11.78
CA ASP A 22 2.58 -5.57 10.75
C ASP A 22 3.62 -5.69 9.61
N GLU A 23 4.83 -6.15 9.91
CA GLU A 23 5.90 -6.36 8.92
C GLU A 23 5.63 -7.58 8.02
N GLN A 24 4.79 -8.52 8.47
CA GLN A 24 4.45 -9.74 7.72
C GLN A 24 3.25 -9.53 6.80
N ILE A 25 2.49 -8.45 6.99
CA ILE A 25 1.32 -8.14 6.18
C ILE A 25 1.79 -7.25 5.02
N LEU A 26 2.01 -7.86 3.86
CA LEU A 26 2.43 -7.15 2.64
C LEU A 26 1.22 -6.85 1.76
N ASN A 27 1.09 -5.61 1.30
CA ASN A 27 0.00 -5.14 0.45
C ASN A 27 0.55 -4.50 -0.83
N SER A 28 0.01 -4.92 -1.97
CA SER A 28 0.26 -4.31 -3.27
C SER A 28 -0.76 -3.21 -3.51
N LEU A 29 -0.28 -1.97 -3.70
CA LEU A 29 -1.12 -0.80 -3.94
C LEU A 29 -1.27 -0.52 -5.43
N GLU A 30 -2.51 -0.53 -5.90
CA GLU A 30 -2.84 -0.25 -7.30
C GLU A 30 -3.24 1.22 -7.48
N MET A 31 -2.24 2.11 -7.41
CA MET A 31 -2.43 3.55 -7.66
C MET A 31 -2.53 3.86 -9.15
N ARG A 32 -3.12 5.03 -9.48
CA ARG A 32 -3.18 5.53 -10.87
C ARG A 32 -1.78 5.85 -11.41
N MET A 33 -1.17 4.88 -12.04
CA MET A 33 0.12 5.01 -12.68
C MET A 33 -0.03 5.53 -14.12
N LYS A 34 0.79 6.54 -14.49
CA LYS A 34 0.87 7.04 -15.88
C LYS A 34 2.27 6.92 -16.46
N CYS A 35 3.28 7.44 -15.76
CA CYS A 35 4.65 7.43 -16.29
C CYS A 35 5.49 6.21 -15.91
N GLY A 36 5.23 5.56 -14.77
CA GLY A 36 6.03 4.44 -14.28
C GLY A 36 7.48 4.77 -13.83
N VAL A 37 7.96 6.00 -14.08
CA VAL A 37 9.37 6.39 -13.85
C VAL A 37 9.54 7.58 -12.89
N GLY A 38 8.60 7.80 -11.97
CA GLY A 38 8.68 8.88 -10.96
C GLY A 38 8.51 10.32 -11.46
N LYS A 39 8.26 10.53 -12.75
CA LYS A 39 8.22 11.88 -13.34
C LYS A 39 6.88 12.61 -13.17
N CYS A 40 5.75 11.89 -13.21
CA CYS A 40 4.42 12.52 -13.32
C CYS A 40 3.68 12.71 -11.98
N GLY A 41 4.15 12.10 -10.90
CA GLY A 41 3.54 12.22 -9.58
C GLY A 41 2.15 11.59 -9.39
N ARG A 42 1.53 10.96 -10.40
CA ARG A 42 0.16 10.43 -10.27
C ARG A 42 0.02 9.21 -9.35
N CYS A 43 1.12 8.51 -9.09
CA CYS A 43 1.15 7.34 -8.22
C CYS A 43 1.79 7.69 -6.86
N ASN A 44 1.70 8.94 -6.42
CA ASN A 44 2.24 9.35 -5.13
C ASN A 44 1.32 8.89 -3.99
N ILE A 45 1.92 8.51 -2.88
CA ILE A 45 1.24 8.32 -1.60
C ILE A 45 2.08 9.06 -0.56
N GLY A 46 1.55 10.19 -0.08
CA GLY A 46 2.35 11.13 0.70
C GLY A 46 3.63 11.54 -0.04
N ASN A 47 4.77 11.16 0.52
CA ASN A 47 6.11 11.46 -0.01
C ASN A 47 6.75 10.31 -0.82
N LYS A 48 6.08 9.17 -0.99
CA LYS A 48 6.59 8.03 -1.76
C LYS A 48 5.93 7.93 -3.13
N TYR A 49 6.66 7.42 -4.11
CA TYR A 49 6.14 7.11 -5.44
C TYR A 49 5.95 5.60 -5.58
N VAL A 50 4.71 5.13 -5.72
CA VAL A 50 4.41 3.69 -5.88
C VAL A 50 5.15 3.05 -7.08
N CYS A 51 5.42 3.81 -8.14
CA CYS A 51 6.18 3.31 -9.29
C CYS A 51 7.69 3.12 -9.06
N ILE A 52 8.27 3.71 -8.01
CA ILE A 52 9.70 3.60 -7.70
C ILE A 52 9.90 2.88 -6.36
N ASP A 53 9.17 3.33 -5.34
CA ASP A 53 9.28 2.84 -3.96
C ASP A 53 8.35 1.66 -3.66
N GLY A 54 7.39 1.37 -4.54
CA GLY A 54 6.39 0.32 -4.40
C GLY A 54 6.55 -0.80 -5.44
N PRO A 55 5.46 -1.51 -5.82
CA PRO A 55 4.06 -1.35 -5.41
C PRO A 55 3.70 -2.08 -4.10
N VAL A 56 4.62 -2.89 -3.58
CA VAL A 56 4.43 -3.71 -2.39
C VAL A 56 4.97 -3.00 -1.17
N PHE A 57 4.09 -2.77 -0.19
CA PHE A 57 4.42 -2.14 1.09
C PHE A 57 3.96 -3.03 2.23
N SER A 58 4.74 -3.05 3.32
CA SER A 58 4.28 -3.67 4.56
C SER A 58 3.20 -2.83 5.24
N LEU A 59 2.38 -3.44 6.10
CA LEU A 59 1.40 -2.72 6.92
C LEU A 59 2.10 -1.72 7.86
N ALA A 60 3.29 -2.07 8.34
CA ALA A 60 4.12 -1.18 9.16
C ALA A 60 4.55 0.10 8.41
N GLU A 61 4.83 -0.01 7.12
CA GLU A 61 5.10 1.16 6.26
C GLU A 61 3.83 1.94 5.95
N LEU A 62 2.74 1.24 5.65
CA LEU A 62 1.46 1.86 5.34
C LEU A 62 0.90 2.67 6.51
N LYS A 63 1.08 2.19 7.75
CA LYS A 63 0.70 2.92 8.98
C LYS A 63 1.45 4.25 9.16
N LYS A 64 2.59 4.46 8.46
CA LYS A 64 3.38 5.70 8.48
C LYS A 64 3.05 6.65 7.32
N LEU A 65 2.32 6.16 6.32
CA LEU A 65 1.91 6.92 5.15
C LEU A 65 0.48 7.47 5.34
N PRO A 66 0.11 8.57 4.67
CA PRO A 66 -1.27 9.05 4.71
C PRO A 66 -2.22 8.00 4.12
N THR A 67 -3.39 7.87 4.75
CA THR A 67 -4.44 6.91 4.38
C THR A 67 -5.19 7.37 3.12
N GLU A 68 -4.50 7.44 1.98
CA GLU A 68 -5.06 7.82 0.67
C GLU A 68 -5.45 6.59 -0.19
N TYR A 69 -5.74 5.45 0.45
CA TYR A 69 -6.19 4.21 -0.18
C TYR A 69 -7.61 3.81 0.26
#